data_AF-E3FGG7-F1
#
_entry.id   AF-E3FGG7-F1
#
_cell.length_a   1.000
_cell.length_b   1.000
_cell.length_c   1.000
_cell.angle_alpha   90.00
_cell.angle_beta   90.00
_cell.angle_gamma   90.00
#
_symmetry.space_group_name_H-M   'P 1'
#
loop_
_entity.id
_entity.type
_entity.pdbx_description
1 polymer ?
#
loop_
_entity_poly.entity_id
_entity_poly.type
_entity_poly.pdbx_seq_one_letter_code
_entity_poly.pdbx_strand_id
1 'polypeptide(L)'
;MRFQEQKGYKTFVDRTGRSQFVHRRVMEKKLGGPIRRRRVVHHINGEKGDNRPENLVAVSRAVHSRLHGRHRNACFRCGRTSHWSSNCFAVTDFTGRPLM
;
A
#
# COMPACT_ATOMS: atom_id res chain seq x y z
N MET A 1 -13.15 -16.67 -11.73
CA MET A 1 -12.56 -15.34 -12.04
C MET A 1 -11.29 -15.58 -12.84
N ARG A 2 -11.10 -14.91 -13.99
CA ARG A 2 -9.85 -14.98 -14.76
C ARG A 2 -8.90 -13.90 -14.28
N PHE A 3 -7.67 -14.27 -13.94
CA PHE A 3 -6.61 -13.33 -13.57
C PHE A 3 -5.73 -13.03 -14.79
N GLN A 4 -5.23 -11.81 -14.87
CA GLN A 4 -4.29 -11.36 -15.89
C GLN A 4 -3.13 -10.64 -15.21
N GLU A 5 -2.00 -10.51 -15.90
CA GLU A 5 -0.84 -9.75 -15.40
C GLU A 5 -0.64 -8.47 -16.23
N GLN A 6 -0.46 -7.35 -15.54
CA GLN A 6 -0.19 -6.05 -16.16
C GLN A 6 0.95 -5.36 -15.40
N LYS A 7 2.11 -5.16 -16.07
CA LYS A 7 3.30 -4.50 -15.49
C LYS A 7 3.76 -5.11 -14.15
N GLY A 8 3.61 -6.44 -14.02
CA GLY A 8 3.92 -7.22 -12.82
C GLY A 8 2.83 -7.25 -11.75
N TYR A 9 1.67 -6.62 -11.98
CA TYR A 9 0.53 -6.67 -11.06
C TYR A 9 -0.55 -7.61 -11.56
N LYS A 10 -1.11 -8.41 -10.66
CA LYS A 10 -2.30 -9.23 -10.95
C LYS A 10 -3.55 -8.36 -11.04
N THR A 11 -4.36 -8.57 -12.07
CA THR A 11 -5.65 -7.94 -12.29
C THR A 11 -6.76 -8.97 -12.49
N PHE A 12 -8.01 -8.57 -12.31
CA PHE A 12 -9.19 -9.36 -12.66
C PHE A 12 -10.31 -8.44 -13.15
N VAL A 13 -11.22 -8.98 -13.94
CA VAL A 13 -12.43 -8.26 -14.36
C VAL A 13 -13.54 -8.53 -13.33
N ASP A 14 -14.11 -7.47 -12.77
CA ASP A 14 -15.25 -7.57 -11.85
C ASP A 14 -16.58 -7.81 -12.59
N ARG A 15 -17.68 -7.97 -11.84
CA ARG A 15 -19.02 -8.23 -12.41
C ARG A 15 -19.54 -7.09 -13.30
N THR A 16 -18.96 -5.89 -13.21
CA THR A 16 -19.33 -4.73 -14.03
C THR A 16 -18.50 -4.62 -15.31
N GLY A 17 -17.61 -5.58 -15.57
CA GLY A 17 -16.70 -5.55 -16.72
C GLY A 17 -15.47 -4.66 -16.51
N ARG A 18 -15.26 -4.11 -15.30
CA ARG A 18 -14.11 -3.24 -15.01
C ARG A 18 -12.91 -4.07 -14.58
N SER A 19 -11.75 -3.74 -15.13
CA SER A 19 -10.47 -4.31 -14.67
C SER A 19 -10.06 -3.70 -13.33
N GLN A 20 -9.75 -4.56 -12.37
CA GLN A 20 -9.37 -4.21 -11.01
C GLN A 20 -8.03 -4.84 -10.66
N PHE A 21 -7.18 -4.12 -9.93
CA PHE A 21 -5.95 -4.67 -9.38
C PHE A 21 -6.23 -5.55 -8.15
N VAL A 22 -5.65 -6.75 -8.12
CA VAL A 22 -5.85 -7.71 -7.02
C VAL A 22 -5.40 -7.13 -5.69
N HIS A 23 -4.17 -6.60 -5.59
CA HIS A 23 -3.64 -6.01 -4.35
C HIS A 23 -4.55 -4.92 -3.77
N ARG A 24 -5.16 -4.11 -4.65
CA ARG A 24 -6.06 -3.04 -4.22
C ARG A 24 -7.33 -3.61 -3.61
N ARG A 25 -7.92 -4.62 -4.25
CA ARG A 25 -9.15 -5.27 -3.78
C ARG A 25 -8.93 -6.08 -2.52
N VAL A 26 -7.77 -6.73 -2.37
CA VAL A 26 -7.39 -7.38 -1.10
C VAL A 26 -7.24 -6.34 0.01
N MET A 27 -6.58 -5.21 -0.26
CA MET A 27 -6.43 -4.16 0.75
C MET A 27 -7.77 -3.53 1.15
N GLU A 28 -8.68 -3.28 0.19
CA GLU A 28 -10.04 -2.78 0.48
C GLU A 28 -10.80 -3.75 1.41
N LYS A 29 -10.74 -5.06 1.13
CA LYS A 29 -11.33 -6.08 2.02
C LYS A 29 -10.69 -6.07 3.41
N LYS A 30 -9.36 -5.99 3.50
CA LYS A 30 -8.62 -5.92 4.78
C LYS A 30 -9.01 -4.70 5.62
N LEU A 31 -9.32 -3.56 4.98
CA LEU A 31 -9.76 -2.34 5.66
C LEU A 31 -11.26 -2.30 5.97
N GLY A 32 -12.04 -3.27 5.46
CA GLY A 32 -13.50 -3.24 5.56
C GLY A 32 -14.16 -2.13 4.73
N GLY A 33 -13.47 -1.58 3.72
CA GLY A 33 -13.98 -0.43 2.97
C GLY A 33 -13.02 0.10 1.91
N PRO A 34 -13.38 1.21 1.22
CA PRO A 34 -12.52 1.81 0.21
C PRO A 34 -11.22 2.31 0.82
N ILE A 35 -10.11 2.15 0.10
CA ILE A 35 -8.83 2.76 0.49
C ILE A 35 -9.02 4.29 0.52
N ARG A 36 -8.71 4.90 1.67
CA ARG A 36 -8.79 6.35 1.88
C ARG A 36 -8.18 7.14 0.73
N ARG A 37 -8.82 8.26 0.39
CA ARG A 37 -8.36 9.17 -0.67
C ARG A 37 -6.89 9.53 -0.43
N ARG A 38 -6.09 9.54 -1.49
CA ARG A 38 -4.63 9.83 -1.47
C ARG A 38 -3.74 8.77 -0.81
N ARG A 39 -4.27 7.60 -0.39
CA ARG A 39 -3.45 6.43 -0.02
C ARG A 39 -3.23 5.50 -1.21
N VAL A 40 -2.12 4.76 -1.18
CA VAL A 40 -1.73 3.76 -2.17
C VAL A 40 -1.28 2.49 -1.46
N VAL A 41 -1.44 1.34 -2.12
CA VAL A 41 -1.02 0.05 -1.58
C VAL A 41 0.46 -0.18 -1.88
N HIS A 42 1.21 -0.56 -0.86
CA HIS A 42 2.61 -0.98 -0.93
C HIS A 42 2.70 -2.47 -0.63
N HIS A 43 3.60 -3.16 -1.33
CA HIS A 43 3.96 -4.56 -1.06
C HIS A 43 5.19 -4.56 -0.16
N ILE A 44 5.07 -5.07 1.06
CA ILE A 44 6.11 -4.98 2.09
C ILE A 44 7.40 -5.69 1.66
N ASN A 45 7.28 -6.87 1.04
CA ASN A 45 8.43 -7.61 0.49
C ASN A 45 8.89 -7.11 -0.90
N GLY A 46 8.20 -6.13 -1.49
CA GLY A 46 8.48 -5.63 -2.84
C GLY A 46 7.99 -6.52 -4.00
N GLU A 47 7.44 -7.70 -3.72
CA GLU A 47 6.93 -8.63 -4.73
C GLU A 47 5.47 -8.30 -5.10
N LYS A 48 5.28 -7.75 -6.30
CA LYS A 48 3.96 -7.34 -6.81
C LYS A 48 2.96 -8.50 -7.03
N GLY A 49 3.47 -9.72 -7.11
CA GLY A 49 2.69 -10.95 -7.27
C GLY A 49 2.15 -11.52 -5.96
N ASP A 50 2.76 -11.17 -4.81
CA ASP A 50 2.35 -11.60 -3.48
C ASP A 50 1.28 -10.66 -2.93
N ASN A 51 0.02 -11.04 -3.16
CA ASN A 51 -1.15 -10.27 -2.79
C ASN A 51 -1.75 -10.73 -1.45
N ARG A 52 -1.00 -11.46 -0.61
CA ARG A 52 -1.48 -11.86 0.72
C ARG A 52 -1.75 -10.61 1.58
N PRO A 53 -2.88 -10.54 2.32
CA PRO A 53 -3.24 -9.34 3.09
C PRO A 53 -2.12 -8.84 4.01
N GLU A 54 -1.37 -9.74 4.64
CA GLU A 54 -0.24 -9.45 5.52
C GLU A 54 0.94 -8.78 4.80
N ASN A 55 1.12 -9.02 3.50
CA ASN A 55 2.16 -8.40 2.69
C ASN A 55 1.76 -7.01 2.15
N LEU A 56 0.52 -6.57 2.40
CA LEU A 56 -0.02 -5.32 1.87
C LEU A 56 -0.23 -4.27 2.96
N VAL A 57 0.19 -3.04 2.67
CA VAL A 57 0.01 -1.88 3.55
C VAL A 57 -0.43 -0.64 2.76
N ALA A 58 -1.42 0.09 3.27
CA ALA A 58 -1.87 1.34 2.68
C ALA A 58 -1.13 2.54 3.27
N VAL A 59 -0.34 3.23 2.44
CA VAL A 59 0.54 4.32 2.86
C VAL A 59 0.24 5.61 2.09
N SER A 60 0.76 6.76 2.54
CA SER A 60 0.68 8.00 1.77
C SER A 60 1.55 7.91 0.51
N ARG A 61 1.22 8.68 -0.53
CA ARG A 61 2.05 8.75 -1.75
C ARG A 61 3.51 9.13 -1.47
N ALA A 62 3.73 10.06 -0.53
CA ALA A 62 5.07 10.50 -0.15
C ALA A 62 5.86 9.35 0.50
N VAL A 63 5.23 8.63 1.44
CA VAL A 63 5.83 7.47 2.09
C VAL A 63 6.09 6.35 1.08
N HIS A 64 5.15 6.07 0.17
CA HIS A 64 5.34 5.08 -0.90
C HIS A 64 6.57 5.37 -1.77
N SER A 65 6.73 6.62 -2.22
CA SER A 65 7.89 7.03 -3.01
C SER A 65 9.19 6.83 -2.23
N ARG A 66 9.17 7.13 -0.93
CA ARG A 66 10.33 6.98 -0.04
C ARG A 66 10.73 5.51 0.14
N LEU A 67 9.76 4.61 0.25
CA LEU A 67 9.96 3.16 0.38
C LEU A 67 10.54 2.53 -0.89
N HIS A 68 10.19 3.04 -2.07
CA HIS A 68 10.81 2.59 -3.34
C HIS A 68 12.18 3.21 -3.60
N GLY A 69 12.54 4.26 -2.87
CA GLY A 69 13.82 4.94 -2.99
C GLY A 69 14.91 4.32 -2.10
N ARG A 70 15.73 5.19 -1.50
CA ARG A 70 16.84 4.80 -0.63
C ARG A 70 16.42 4.35 0.77
N HIS A 71 15.15 4.52 1.14
CA HIS A 71 14.65 4.28 2.51
C HIS A 71 13.61 3.17 2.53
N ARG A 72 13.99 1.97 2.06
CA ARG A 72 13.12 0.78 2.04
C ARG A 72 12.60 0.39 3.43
N ASN A 73 13.40 0.68 4.46
CA ASN A 73 13.08 0.38 5.86
C ASN A 73 12.44 1.57 6.60
N ALA A 74 11.93 2.58 5.88
CA ALA A 74 11.20 3.66 6.52
C ALA A 74 9.90 3.15 7.15
N CYS A 75 9.49 3.79 8.24
CA CYS A 75 8.20 3.55 8.87
C CYS A 75 7.06 3.67 7.84
N PHE A 76 6.24 2.62 7.68
CA PHE A 76 5.11 2.60 6.75
C PHE A 76 4.01 3.60 7.14
N ARG A 77 3.98 4.07 8.39
CA ARG A 77 3.04 5.11 8.84
C ARG A 77 3.53 6.52 8.52
N CYS A 78 4.73 6.89 8.99
CA CYS A 78 5.20 8.29 8.89
C CYS A 78 6.36 8.51 7.92
N GLY A 79 7.03 7.47 7.43
CA GLY A 79 8.17 7.57 6.50
C GLY A 79 9.51 7.96 7.12
N ARG A 80 9.61 8.13 8.44
CA ARG A 80 10.90 8.31 9.14
C ARG A 80 11.60 6.97 9.33
N THR A 81 12.93 6.98 9.45
CA THR A 81 13.76 5.76 9.50
C THR A 81 14.19 5.36 10.91
N SER A 82 13.84 6.15 11.94
CA SER A 82 14.29 5.91 13.32
C SER A 82 13.52 4.81 14.06
N HIS A 83 12.38 4.37 13.54
CA HIS A 83 11.49 3.44 14.24
C HIS A 83 10.65 2.61 13.26
N TRP A 84 10.12 1.51 13.78
CA TRP A 84 9.19 0.63 13.09
C TRP A 84 7.74 1.15 13.17
N SER A 85 6.89 0.75 12.23
CA SER A 85 5.48 1.16 12.18
C SER A 85 4.68 0.82 13.44
N SER A 86 5.03 -0.26 14.14
CA SER A 86 4.45 -0.66 15.43
C SER A 86 4.71 0.37 16.53
N ASN A 87 5.88 1.01 16.51
CA ASN A 87 6.31 1.97 17.53
C ASN A 87 6.19 3.42 17.04
N CYS A 88 5.28 3.68 16.11
CA CYS A 88 5.11 5.00 15.50
C CYS A 88 4.14 5.87 16.31
N PHE A 89 4.69 6.88 16.99
CA PHE A 89 3.95 7.91 17.72
C PHE A 89 3.83 9.25 16.97
N ALA A 90 4.27 9.29 15.70
CA ALA A 90 4.23 10.51 14.91
C ALA A 90 2.78 10.91 14.57
N VAL A 91 2.49 12.21 14.67
CA VAL A 91 1.21 12.79 14.22
C VAL A 91 1.24 13.23 12.75
N THR A 92 2.45 13.47 12.21
CA THR A 92 2.70 13.83 10.81
C THR A 92 3.61 12.82 10.11
N ASP A 93 3.52 12.76 8.79
CA ASP A 93 4.53 12.13 7.97
C ASP A 93 5.84 12.94 7.93
N PHE A 94 6.87 12.39 7.27
CA PHE A 94 8.17 13.02 7.13
C PHE A 94 8.14 14.32 6.32
N THR A 95 7.04 14.63 5.63
CA THR A 95 6.82 15.88 4.89
C THR A 95 6.01 16.91 5.69
N GLY A 96 5.61 16.56 6.92
CA GLY A 96 4.79 17.43 7.78
C GLY A 96 3.28 17.30 7.55
N ARG A 97 2.81 16.36 6.71
CA ARG A 97 1.36 16.16 6.49
C ARG A 97 0.74 15.34 7.62
N PRO A 98 -0.47 15.66 8.10
CA PRO A 98 -1.16 14.85 9.10
C PRO A 98 -1.38 13.41 8.65
N LEU A 99 -1.26 12.44 9.57
CA LEU A 99 -1.51 11.02 9.28
C LEU A 99 -3.00 10.63 9.33
N MET A 100 -3.86 11.50 9.85
CA MET A 100 -5.30 11.29 10.04
C MET A 100 -6.13 11.80 8.87
#